data_AF-A0A935A7T9-F1
#
_entry.id   AF-A0A935A7T9-F1
#
_cell.length_a   1.000
_cell.length_b   1.000
_cell.length_c   1.000
_cell.angle_alpha   90.00
_cell.angle_beta   90.00
_cell.angle_gamma   90.00
#
_symmetry.space_group_name_H-M   'P 1'
#
loop_
_entity.id
_entity.type
_entity.pdbx_description
1 polymer ?
#
loop_
_entity_poly.entity_id
_entity_poly.type
_entity_poly.pdbx_seq_one_letter_code
_entity_poly.pdbx_strand_id
1 'polypeptide(L)'
;MPLQAADELNVFISEFRVRGPNGADDEFVEIYNASGGNVDIGNWIIVKSSGCGATETTLTTIPINTILAPGQYYLVVKDGYYSGAITHLAP
;
A
#
# COMPACT_ATOMS: atom_id res chain seq x y z
N MET A 1 11.57 -13.91 29.26
CA MET A 1 10.93 -13.02 28.25
C MET A 1 9.82 -13.82 27.60
N PRO A 2 8.55 -13.35 27.58
CA PRO A 2 7.56 -14.05 26.78
C PRO A 2 7.97 -13.94 25.31
N LEU A 3 7.97 -15.08 24.63
CA LEU A 3 8.16 -15.18 23.19
C LEU A 3 6.95 -14.47 22.55
N GLN A 4 7.14 -13.30 21.97
CA GLN A 4 6.04 -12.53 21.38
C GLN A 4 5.52 -13.23 20.12
N ALA A 5 4.19 -13.24 19.96
CA ALA A 5 3.42 -14.10 19.09
C ALA A 5 3.99 -14.20 17.67
N ALA A 6 4.16 -15.44 17.20
CA ALA A 6 4.22 -15.70 15.77
C ALA A 6 2.84 -15.40 15.17
N ASP A 7 2.84 -14.71 14.02
CA ASP A 7 1.70 -14.43 13.15
C ASP A 7 0.87 -13.16 13.44
N GLU A 8 1.53 -12.03 13.74
CA GLU A 8 0.92 -10.74 13.40
C GLU A 8 1.32 -10.37 11.97
N LEU A 9 0.35 -10.37 11.05
CA LEU A 9 0.47 -9.71 9.74
C LEU A 9 0.71 -8.22 9.99
N ASN A 10 1.97 -7.86 10.20
CA ASN A 10 2.38 -6.50 10.48
C ASN A 10 2.57 -5.74 9.16
N VAL A 11 1.49 -5.59 8.41
CA VAL A 11 1.44 -4.84 7.16
C VAL A 11 0.44 -3.70 7.33
N PHE A 12 0.87 -2.49 7.01
CA PHE A 12 0.05 -1.30 7.18
C PHE A 12 0.20 -0.32 6.02
N ILE A 13 -0.77 0.59 5.90
CA ILE A 13 -0.65 1.77 5.03
C ILE A 13 0.30 2.74 5.73
N SER A 14 1.50 2.92 5.19
CA SER A 14 2.53 3.81 5.76
C SER A 14 2.26 5.27 5.42
N GLU A 15 1.79 5.54 4.21
CA GLU A 15 1.43 6.88 3.74
C GLU A 15 0.28 6.79 2.73
N PHE A 16 -0.54 7.82 2.68
CA PHE A 16 -1.45 8.03 1.57
C PHE A 16 -1.60 9.52 1.28
N ARG A 17 -1.90 9.83 0.02
CA ARG A 17 -2.17 11.17 -0.46
C ARG A 17 -3.42 11.15 -1.33
N VAL A 18 -4.28 12.15 -1.13
CA VAL A 18 -5.55 12.32 -1.88
C VAL A 18 -5.51 13.44 -2.92
N ARG A 19 -4.38 14.16 -3.01
CA ARG A 19 -4.11 15.19 -4.01
C ARG A 19 -2.64 15.58 -3.96
N GLY A 20 -2.00 15.76 -5.11
CA GLY A 20 -0.62 16.21 -5.20
C GLY A 20 -0.40 17.32 -6.22
N PRO A 21 0.87 17.70 -6.47
CA PRO A 21 1.26 18.71 -7.45
C PRO A 21 0.64 18.54 -8.84
N ASN A 22 0.46 17.30 -9.31
CA ASN A 22 -0.11 17.01 -10.64
C ASN A 22 -1.66 17.00 -10.66
N GLY A 23 -2.31 17.37 -9.55
CA GLY A 23 -3.76 17.56 -9.48
C GLY A 23 -4.48 16.54 -8.60
N ALA A 24 -5.81 16.46 -8.78
CA ALA A 24 -6.68 15.59 -7.98
C ALA A 24 -6.43 14.10 -8.19
N ASP A 25 -5.78 13.75 -9.30
CA ASP A 25 -5.43 12.38 -9.67
C ASP A 25 -4.03 11.96 -9.19
N ASP A 26 -3.26 12.89 -8.63
CA ASP A 26 -1.97 12.63 -7.99
C ASP A 26 -2.21 12.11 -6.56
N GLU A 27 -2.94 11.00 -6.51
CA GLU A 27 -3.24 10.20 -5.33
C GLU A 27 -2.27 9.02 -5.26
N PHE A 28 -1.93 8.59 -4.04
CA PHE A 28 -1.23 7.33 -3.83
C PHE A 28 -1.59 6.68 -2.49
N VAL A 29 -1.34 5.38 -2.41
CA VAL A 29 -1.34 4.60 -1.18
C VAL A 29 -0.03 3.83 -1.13
N GLU A 30 0.71 3.97 -0.05
CA GLU A 30 1.92 3.19 0.22
C GLU A 30 1.64 2.14 1.28
N ILE A 31 2.01 0.91 0.99
CA ILE A 31 1.86 -0.26 1.87
C ILE A 31 3.26 -0.67 2.31
N TYR A 32 3.45 -0.90 3.61
CA TYR A 32 4.72 -1.32 4.18
C TYR A 32 4.60 -2.64 4.92
N ASN A 33 5.54 -3.55 4.66
CA ASN A 33 5.69 -4.78 5.43
C ASN A 33 6.65 -4.58 6.60
N ALA A 34 6.10 -4.38 7.80
CA ALA A 34 6.82 -4.30 9.06
C ALA A 34 6.99 -5.65 9.77
N SER A 35 6.56 -6.74 9.15
CA SER A 35 6.76 -8.09 9.70
C SER A 35 8.20 -8.56 9.52
N GLY A 36 8.55 -9.65 10.22
CA GLY A 36 9.85 -10.31 10.05
C GLY A 36 9.91 -11.28 8.87
N GLY A 37 8.83 -11.44 8.08
CA GLY A 37 8.73 -12.41 7.00
C GLY A 37 8.21 -11.83 5.69
N ASN A 38 8.27 -12.64 4.63
CA ASN A 38 7.63 -12.30 3.35
C ASN A 38 6.12 -12.35 3.50
N VAL A 39 5.42 -11.34 2.97
CA VAL A 39 3.95 -11.29 2.94
C VAL A 39 3.48 -11.22 1.49
N ASP A 40 2.64 -12.17 1.09
CA ASP A 40 1.93 -12.12 -0.20
C ASP A 40 0.74 -11.16 -0.07
N ILE A 41 0.82 -10.04 -0.78
CA ILE A 41 -0.24 -9.04 -0.88
C ILE A 41 -1.00 -9.15 -2.21
N GLY A 42 -0.76 -10.21 -2.98
CA GLY A 42 -1.49 -10.49 -4.21
C GLY A 42 -2.99 -10.61 -3.97
N ASN A 43 -3.78 -10.11 -4.92
CA ASN A 43 -5.24 -10.02 -4.86
C ASN A 43 -5.80 -9.14 -3.73
N TRP A 44 -4.97 -8.42 -2.96
CA TRP A 44 -5.48 -7.41 -2.05
C TRP A 44 -6.21 -6.33 -2.82
N ILE A 45 -7.32 -5.85 -2.26
CA ILE A 45 -8.18 -4.84 -2.88
C ILE A 45 -8.01 -3.54 -2.11
N ILE A 46 -7.64 -2.47 -2.81
CA ILE A 46 -7.59 -1.13 -2.24
C ILE A 46 -8.93 -0.45 -2.50
N VAL A 47 -9.58 -0.01 -1.43
CA VAL A 47 -10.90 0.61 -1.46
C VAL A 47 -10.82 2.00 -0.83
N LYS A 48 -11.42 2.98 -1.50
CA LYS A 48 -11.65 4.32 -0.94
C LYS A 48 -13.09 4.41 -0.43
N SER A 49 -13.25 4.84 0.82
CA SER A 49 -14.58 5.16 1.36
C SER A 49 -14.83 6.67 1.32
N SER A 50 -16.10 7.04 1.14
CA SER A 50 -16.56 8.42 1.10
C SER A 50 -17.93 8.56 1.78
N GLY A 51 -18.35 9.80 2.06
CA GLY A 51 -19.62 10.05 2.75
C GLY A 51 -19.70 9.43 4.16
N CYS A 52 -18.60 9.47 4.93
CA CYS A 52 -18.52 8.82 6.25
C CYS A 52 -18.75 7.30 6.19
N GLY A 53 -18.24 6.64 5.15
CA GLY A 53 -18.39 5.19 4.95
C GLY A 53 -19.66 4.78 4.19
N ALA A 54 -20.47 5.73 3.74
CA ALA A 54 -21.69 5.44 2.98
C ALA A 54 -21.43 4.89 1.57
N THR A 55 -20.27 5.16 1.00
CA THR A 55 -19.92 4.68 -0.35
C THR A 55 -18.47 4.20 -0.38
N GLU A 56 -18.29 2.97 -0.81
CA GLU A 56 -17.00 2.35 -1.07
C GLU A 56 -16.76 2.27 -2.57
N THR A 57 -15.54 2.57 -3.00
CA THR A 57 -15.11 2.49 -4.39
C THR A 57 -13.79 1.75 -4.46
N THR A 58 -13.76 0.65 -5.19
CA THR A 58 -12.53 -0.07 -5.48
C THR A 58 -11.61 0.80 -6.34
N LEU A 59 -10.40 1.06 -5.85
CA LEU A 59 -9.36 1.76 -6.59
C LEU A 59 -8.58 0.81 -7.49
N THR A 60 -8.15 -0.33 -6.93
CA THR A 60 -7.40 -1.35 -7.68
C THR A 60 -7.39 -2.69 -6.95
N THR A 61 -7.03 -3.74 -7.68
CA THR A 61 -6.64 -5.05 -7.14
C THR A 61 -5.16 -5.26 -7.42
N ILE A 62 -4.39 -5.56 -6.38
CA ILE A 62 -2.96 -5.82 -6.51
C ILE A 62 -2.76 -7.12 -7.31
N PRO A 63 -1.87 -7.14 -8.33
CA PRO A 63 -1.62 -8.34 -9.11
C PRO A 63 -1.29 -9.55 -8.25
N ILE A 64 -1.78 -10.72 -8.64
CA ILE A 64 -1.43 -11.98 -7.97
C ILE A 64 0.09 -12.19 -7.94
N ASN A 65 0.57 -12.92 -6.92
CA ASN A 65 2.00 -13.19 -6.69
C ASN A 65 2.84 -11.93 -6.39
N THR A 66 2.22 -10.88 -5.83
CA THR A 66 2.96 -9.71 -5.34
C THR A 66 3.41 -9.97 -3.90
N ILE A 67 4.71 -10.21 -3.72
CA ILE A 67 5.30 -10.51 -2.41
C ILE A 67 6.09 -9.30 -1.93
N LEU A 68 5.83 -8.86 -0.70
CA LEU A 68 6.64 -7.89 0.03
C LEU A 68 7.57 -8.61 1.02
N ALA A 69 8.88 -8.48 0.85
CA ALA A 69 9.85 -8.90 1.84
C ALA A 69 9.82 -7.95 3.08
N PRO A 70 10.44 -8.35 4.21
CA PRO A 70 10.55 -7.48 5.39
C PRO A 70 11.16 -6.13 5.04
N GLY A 71 10.53 -5.05 5.47
CA GLY A 71 11.01 -3.69 5.23
C GLY A 71 10.72 -3.14 3.82
N GLN A 72 10.04 -3.89 2.95
CA GLN A 72 9.69 -3.41 1.61
C GLN A 72 8.37 -2.63 1.59
N TYR A 73 8.26 -1.78 0.57
CA TYR A 73 7.12 -0.93 0.30
C TYR A 73 6.49 -1.30 -1.04
N TYR A 74 5.16 -1.22 -1.12
CA TYR A 74 4.40 -1.28 -2.37
C TYR A 74 3.64 0.02 -2.56
N LEU A 75 3.87 0.68 -3.69
CA LEU A 75 3.26 1.97 -4.01
C LEU A 75 2.15 1.79 -5.04
N VAL A 76 0.92 2.17 -4.67
CA VAL A 76 -0.24 2.23 -5.56
C VAL A 76 -0.44 3.68 -5.99
N VAL A 77 -0.41 3.92 -7.30
CA VAL A 77 -0.58 5.24 -7.92
C VAL A 77 -1.52 5.17 -9.11
N LYS A 78 -2.06 6.32 -9.53
CA LYS A 78 -2.65 6.45 -10.85
C LYS A 78 -1.55 6.68 -11.89
N ASP A 79 -1.47 5.78 -12.86
CA ASP A 79 -0.48 5.84 -13.94
C ASP A 79 -0.54 7.18 -14.69
N GLY A 80 0.61 7.79 -14.94
CA GLY A 80 0.74 9.08 -15.60
C GLY A 80 0.42 10.33 -14.76
N TYR A 81 -0.03 10.18 -13.50
CA TYR A 81 -0.37 11.32 -12.64
C TYR A 81 0.54 11.49 -11.43
N TYR A 82 1.17 10.42 -10.94
CA TYR A 82 2.03 10.50 -9.75
C TYR A 82 3.20 11.47 -9.95
N SER A 83 3.31 12.47 -9.07
CA SER A 83 4.38 13.48 -9.15
C SER A 83 5.60 13.13 -8.29
N GLY A 84 5.55 12.05 -7.51
CA GLY A 84 6.65 11.64 -6.64
C GLY A 84 7.74 10.90 -7.41
N ALA A 85 8.92 10.82 -6.82
CA ALA A 85 9.97 9.98 -7.35
C ALA A 85 9.71 8.53 -6.93
N ILE A 86 9.68 7.61 -7.90
CA ILE A 86 9.74 6.17 -7.61
C ILE A 86 11.20 5.84 -7.32
N THR A 87 11.69 6.20 -6.13
CA THR A 87 13.01 5.77 -5.66
C THR A 87 12.84 4.47 -4.89
N HIS A 88 12.70 3.35 -5.59
CA HIS A 88 12.89 2.07 -4.93
C HIS A 88 14.39 1.80 -4.83
N LEU A 89 15.04 2.34 -3.79
CA LEU A 89 16.34 1.83 -3.37
C LEU A 89 16.12 0.70 -2.37
N ALA A 90 16.06 -0.52 -2.89
CA ALA A 90 16.70 -1.65 -2.24
C ALA A 90 17.22 -2.59 -3.35
N PRO A 91 18.41 -3.19 -3.16
CA PRO A 91 19.12 -3.99 -4.17
C PRO A 91 18.34 -5.20 -4.67
#